data_AF-A0A4Q5J2I5-F1
#
_entry.id   AF-A0A4Q5J2I5-F1
#
_cell.length_a   1.000
_cell.length_b   1.000
_cell.length_c   1.000
_cell.angle_alpha   90.00
_cell.angle_beta   90.00
_cell.angle_gamma   90.00
#
_symmetry.space_group_name_H-M   'P 1'
#
loop_
_entity.id
_entity.type
_entity.pdbx_description
1 polymer ?
#
loop_
_entity_poly.entity_id
_entity_poly.type
_entity_poly.pdbx_seq_one_letter_code
_entity_poly.pdbx_strand_id
1 'polypeptide(L)'
;MRKVLVTLLALSALLSPVAGTATAAQPGVVRYDGRGVQVWRHGGDLAKLDETTAGFRRFVAHRLDVLWRQAGARPRCAHSTLVQVKVYDARRYARIGNTGNFAHAGDPASCSGGGYTSIAARWNGRWREVIAGQEAFQCADLRHFAVPVTVADRYCYDESGELVVYRPAG
;
A
#
# COMPACT_ATOMS: atom_id res chain seq x y z
N MET A 1 -59.94 -13.18 -52.38
CA MET A 1 -60.28 -11.90 -51.72
C MET A 1 -59.05 -11.38 -50.99
N ARG A 2 -58.70 -10.12 -51.23
CA ARG A 2 -57.52 -9.40 -50.70
C ARG A 2 -57.53 -9.31 -49.18
N LYS A 3 -56.35 -9.31 -48.55
CA LYS A 3 -56.00 -8.42 -47.42
C LYS A 3 -54.48 -8.20 -47.40
N VAL A 4 -54.11 -6.97 -47.73
CA VAL A 4 -52.76 -6.39 -47.58
C VAL A 4 -52.64 -5.91 -46.13
N LEU A 5 -51.58 -6.29 -45.43
CA LEU A 5 -51.21 -5.69 -44.15
C LEU A 5 -49.83 -5.06 -44.29
N VAL A 6 -49.81 -3.73 -44.27
CA VAL A 6 -48.60 -2.91 -44.13
C VAL A 6 -48.38 -2.75 -42.62
N THR A 7 -47.19 -3.08 -42.12
CA THR A 7 -46.82 -2.79 -40.74
C THR A 7 -45.45 -2.11 -40.73
N LEU A 8 -45.48 -0.83 -40.37
CA LEU A 8 -44.33 0.02 -40.08
C LEU A 8 -43.58 -0.52 -38.86
N LEU A 9 -42.27 -0.72 -38.98
CA LEU A 9 -41.38 -0.96 -37.86
C LEU A 9 -40.55 0.30 -37.61
N ALA A 10 -40.75 0.88 -36.44
CA ALA A 10 -40.12 2.09 -35.96
C ALA A 10 -38.62 1.88 -35.67
N LEU A 11 -37.80 2.83 -36.12
CA LEU A 11 -36.40 2.96 -35.73
C LEU A 11 -36.31 3.46 -34.28
N SER A 12 -35.99 2.57 -33.34
CA SER A 12 -35.64 2.95 -31.98
C SER A 12 -34.14 3.28 -31.91
N ALA A 13 -33.81 4.56 -31.76
CA ALA A 13 -32.45 5.04 -31.54
C ALA A 13 -31.93 4.56 -30.17
N LEU A 14 -30.85 3.78 -30.19
CA LEU A 14 -30.11 3.35 -29.00
C LEU A 14 -29.26 4.51 -28.48
N LEU A 15 -29.79 5.28 -27.54
CA LEU A 15 -29.01 6.19 -26.70
C LEU A 15 -28.33 5.36 -25.61
N SER A 16 -27.07 4.97 -25.82
CA SER A 16 -26.25 4.38 -24.77
C SER A 16 -25.95 5.45 -23.70
N PRO A 17 -26.30 5.23 -22.41
CA PRO A 17 -25.81 6.10 -21.36
C PRO A 17 -24.31 5.87 -21.21
N VAL A 18 -23.51 6.88 -21.58
CA VAL A 18 -22.09 6.92 -21.21
C VAL A 18 -22.07 7.12 -19.70
N ALA A 19 -21.95 6.02 -18.96
CA ALA A 19 -21.69 6.04 -17.54
C ALA A 19 -20.31 6.66 -17.32
N GLY A 20 -20.27 7.98 -17.18
CA GLY A 20 -19.11 8.70 -16.70
C GLY A 20 -18.83 8.24 -15.29
N THR A 21 -17.93 7.27 -15.13
CA THR A 21 -17.31 6.99 -13.83
C THR A 21 -16.52 8.22 -13.44
N ALA A 22 -17.15 9.10 -12.66
CA ALA A 22 -16.48 10.13 -11.91
C ALA A 22 -15.46 9.43 -11.00
N THR A 23 -14.20 9.40 -11.44
CA THR A 23 -13.10 8.97 -10.58
C THR A 23 -12.96 10.06 -9.53
N ALA A 24 -13.54 9.83 -8.35
CA ALA A 24 -13.32 10.69 -7.20
C ALA A 24 -11.80 10.86 -7.03
N ALA A 25 -11.33 12.11 -7.08
CA ALA A 25 -9.93 12.45 -6.95
C ALA A 25 -9.41 11.89 -5.62
N GLN A 26 -8.64 10.80 -5.67
CA GLN A 26 -8.06 10.24 -4.46
C GLN A 26 -7.05 11.22 -3.88
N PRO A 27 -7.08 11.48 -2.55
CA PRO A 27 -6.23 12.46 -1.92
C PRO A 27 -4.75 12.18 -2.22
N GLY A 28 -4.02 13.26 -2.50
CA GLY A 28 -2.68 13.19 -3.10
C GLY A 28 -1.63 12.49 -2.24
N VAL A 29 -1.72 12.59 -0.91
CA VAL A 29 -0.85 11.92 0.07
C VAL A 29 -1.59 11.88 1.42
N VAL A 30 -1.56 10.74 2.11
CA VAL A 30 -1.99 10.56 3.50
C VAL A 30 -0.75 10.37 4.37
N ARG A 31 -0.62 11.16 5.44
CA ARG A 31 0.45 11.01 6.44
C ARG A 31 -0.17 10.61 7.77
N TYR A 32 0.44 9.61 8.40
CA TYR A 32 0.03 9.14 9.72
C TYR A 32 1.07 9.58 10.75
N ASP A 33 0.65 10.44 11.66
CA ASP A 33 1.53 11.03 12.66
C ASP A 33 2.08 10.02 13.68
N GLY A 34 3.14 10.42 14.40
CA GLY A 34 3.75 9.65 15.46
C GLY A 34 4.20 8.26 15.00
N ARG A 35 3.61 7.21 15.59
CA ARG A 35 3.94 5.82 15.24
C ARG A 35 3.36 5.37 13.89
N GLY A 36 2.51 6.15 13.23
CA GLY A 36 1.79 5.72 12.03
C GLY A 36 0.69 4.70 12.35
N VAL A 37 0.01 4.21 11.30
CA VAL A 37 -1.04 3.20 11.44
C VAL A 37 -0.43 1.82 11.55
N GLN A 38 -0.63 1.18 12.70
CA GLN A 38 -0.24 -0.20 12.94
C GLN A 38 -1.39 -1.14 12.53
N VAL A 39 -1.10 -2.00 11.55
CA VAL A 39 -2.02 -3.03 11.06
C VAL A 39 -1.53 -4.39 11.50
N TRP A 40 -2.19 -4.96 12.50
CA TRP A 40 -1.93 -6.32 12.97
C TRP A 40 -2.79 -7.33 12.19
N ARG A 41 -2.22 -8.50 11.87
CA ARG A 41 -2.91 -9.54 11.08
C ARG A 41 -4.25 -9.98 11.69
N HIS A 42 -4.30 -10.18 13.00
CA HIS A 42 -5.48 -10.71 13.69
C HIS A 42 -6.43 -9.61 14.24
N GLY A 43 -6.09 -8.31 14.09
CA GLY A 43 -6.84 -7.23 14.75
C GLY A 43 -8.08 -6.71 14.00
N GLY A 44 -8.34 -7.19 12.78
CA GLY A 44 -9.28 -6.50 11.87
C GLY A 44 -8.77 -5.12 11.41
N ASP A 45 -7.50 -4.83 11.69
CA ASP A 45 -6.90 -3.50 11.55
C ASP A 45 -6.79 -2.99 10.12
N LEU A 46 -7.04 -3.84 9.12
CA LEU A 46 -7.07 -3.41 7.72
C LEU A 46 -8.10 -2.30 7.48
N ALA A 47 -9.14 -2.20 8.33
CA ALA A 47 -10.10 -1.11 8.30
C ALA A 47 -9.47 0.26 8.61
N LYS A 48 -8.34 0.33 9.34
CA LYS A 48 -7.61 1.58 9.63
C LYS A 48 -6.94 2.21 8.39
N LEU A 49 -6.98 1.51 7.25
CA LEU A 49 -6.46 1.97 5.96
C LEU A 49 -7.60 2.35 5.00
N ASP A 50 -8.73 2.83 5.52
CA ASP A 50 -9.92 3.24 4.76
C ASP A 50 -9.64 4.37 3.76
N GLU A 51 -8.78 5.33 4.12
CA GLU A 51 -8.30 6.41 3.25
C GLU A 51 -7.34 5.96 2.12
N THR A 52 -7.01 4.67 2.04
CA THR A 52 -6.12 4.12 1.01
C THR A 52 -6.88 3.39 -0.11
N THR A 53 -6.19 3.05 -1.20
CA THR A 53 -6.81 2.22 -2.25
C THR A 53 -7.03 0.78 -1.77
N ALA A 54 -8.09 0.14 -2.30
CA ALA A 54 -8.31 -1.29 -2.11
C ALA A 54 -7.10 -2.14 -2.56
N GLY A 55 -6.38 -1.69 -3.60
CA GLY A 55 -5.14 -2.33 -4.04
C GLY A 55 -4.03 -2.30 -2.99
N PHE A 56 -3.88 -1.17 -2.30
CA PHE A 56 -2.90 -1.05 -1.21
C PHE A 56 -3.30 -1.87 0.02
N ARG A 57 -4.58 -1.84 0.41
CA ARG A 57 -5.09 -2.70 1.50
C ARG A 57 -4.82 -4.19 1.23
N ARG A 58 -5.04 -4.66 -0.01
CA ARG A 58 -4.70 -6.04 -0.41
C ARG A 58 -3.21 -6.33 -0.31
N PHE A 59 -2.35 -5.38 -0.67
CA PHE A 59 -0.90 -5.52 -0.50
C PHE A 59 -0.50 -5.67 0.97
N VAL A 60 -1.04 -4.83 1.86
CA VAL A 60 -0.77 -4.93 3.30
C VAL A 60 -1.27 -6.27 3.86
N ALA A 61 -2.49 -6.69 3.50
CA ALA A 61 -3.03 -7.99 3.91
C ALA A 61 -2.14 -9.15 3.46
N HIS A 62 -1.69 -9.13 2.21
CA HIS A 62 -0.78 -10.14 1.67
C HIS A 62 0.58 -10.12 2.39
N ARG A 63 1.13 -8.95 2.69
CA ARG A 63 2.42 -8.83 3.40
C ARG A 63 2.33 -9.44 4.81
N LEU A 64 1.25 -9.16 5.53
CA LEU A 64 0.98 -9.76 6.84
C LEU A 64 0.91 -11.29 6.76
N ASP A 65 0.29 -11.82 5.72
CA ASP A 65 0.18 -13.26 5.52
C ASP A 65 1.53 -13.91 5.13
N VAL A 66 2.36 -13.24 4.33
CA VAL A 66 3.74 -13.66 4.03
C VAL A 66 4.60 -13.70 5.30
N LEU A 67 4.56 -12.64 6.11
CA LEU A 67 5.34 -12.55 7.35
C LEU A 67 4.94 -13.63 8.37
N TRP A 68 3.65 -13.93 8.49
CA TRP A 68 3.16 -15.02 9.34
C TRP A 68 3.65 -16.39 8.85
N ARG A 69 3.62 -16.63 7.54
CA ARG A 69 4.21 -17.85 6.94
C ARG A 69 5.71 -17.94 7.19
N GLN A 70 6.44 -16.85 7.05
CA GLN A 70 7.88 -16.80 7.34
C GLN A 70 8.19 -17.11 8.82
N ALA A 71 7.28 -16.75 9.74
CA ALA A 71 7.34 -17.17 11.14
C ALA A 71 6.86 -18.62 11.39
N GLY A 72 6.68 -19.42 10.34
CA GLY A 72 6.29 -20.82 10.41
C GLY A 72 4.77 -21.07 10.48
N ALA A 73 3.94 -20.06 10.16
CA ALA A 73 2.48 -20.18 10.08
C ALA A 73 1.82 -20.77 11.35
N ARG A 74 2.42 -20.55 12.51
CA ARG A 74 1.90 -21.10 13.78
C ARG A 74 0.68 -20.27 14.20
N PRO A 75 -0.47 -20.88 14.51
CA PRO A 75 -1.67 -20.14 14.94
C PRO A 75 -1.40 -19.19 16.11
N ARG A 76 -0.61 -19.61 17.11
CA ARG A 76 -0.23 -18.76 18.26
C ARG A 76 0.54 -17.50 17.88
N CYS A 77 1.21 -17.47 16.72
CA CYS A 77 1.98 -16.32 16.25
C CYS A 77 1.15 -15.34 15.41
N ALA A 78 -0.14 -15.61 15.16
CA ALA A 78 -0.96 -14.81 14.26
C ALA A 78 -1.10 -13.35 14.70
N HIS A 79 -0.95 -13.06 16.00
CA HIS A 79 -1.03 -11.72 16.58
C HIS A 79 0.29 -10.95 16.51
N SER A 80 1.41 -11.61 16.21
CA SER A 80 2.73 -10.96 16.21
C SER A 80 3.02 -10.21 14.92
N THR A 81 2.30 -10.50 13.84
CA THR A 81 2.62 -9.96 12.52
C THR A 81 2.05 -8.55 12.32
N LEU A 82 2.93 -7.60 11.98
CA LEU A 82 2.65 -6.17 11.88
C LEU A 82 3.13 -5.58 10.54
N VAL A 83 2.34 -4.66 10.00
CA VAL A 83 2.76 -3.66 9.02
C VAL A 83 2.37 -2.28 9.57
N GLN A 84 3.34 -1.39 9.71
CA GLN A 84 3.15 -0.02 10.18
C GLN A 84 3.27 0.96 9.01
N VAL A 85 2.15 1.54 8.59
CA VAL A 85 2.10 2.51 7.49
C VAL A 85 2.32 3.92 8.03
N LYS A 86 3.31 4.63 7.49
CA LYS A 86 3.66 6.00 7.87
C LYS A 86 3.14 7.03 6.88
N VAL A 87 3.29 6.72 5.59
CA VAL A 87 2.85 7.58 4.49
C VAL A 87 2.23 6.71 3.42
N TYR A 88 1.13 7.14 2.85
CA TYR A 88 0.51 6.56 1.67
C TYR A 88 0.35 7.66 0.61
N ASP A 89 0.97 7.49 -0.54
CA ASP A 89 0.80 8.35 -1.71
C ASP A 89 0.02 7.57 -2.78
N ALA A 90 -1.23 7.98 -3.01
CA ALA A 90 -2.15 7.31 -3.91
C ALA A 90 -1.63 7.19 -5.35
N ARG A 91 -0.67 8.04 -5.74
CA ARG A 91 -0.05 8.00 -7.06
C ARG A 91 0.69 6.68 -7.21
N ARG A 92 1.71 6.44 -6.38
CA ARG A 92 2.65 5.33 -6.62
C ARG A 92 3.42 4.80 -5.42
N TYR A 93 3.36 5.38 -4.21
CA TYR A 93 4.33 5.05 -3.16
C TYR A 93 3.70 4.95 -1.77
N ALA A 94 4.35 4.20 -0.88
CA ALA A 94 4.02 4.19 0.54
C ALA A 94 5.28 3.93 1.37
N ARG A 95 5.39 4.60 2.53
CA ARG A 95 6.44 4.33 3.52
C ARG A 95 5.89 3.43 4.61
N ILE A 96 6.57 2.32 4.82
CA ILE A 96 6.30 1.34 5.86
C ILE A 96 7.38 1.50 6.93
N GLY A 97 7.00 2.02 8.10
CA GLY A 97 7.96 2.32 9.17
C GLY A 97 8.47 1.07 9.89
N ASN A 98 7.65 0.03 9.96
CA ASN A 98 8.01 -1.28 10.52
C ASN A 98 7.19 -2.36 9.84
N THR A 99 7.84 -3.44 9.44
CA THR A 99 7.17 -4.65 8.96
C THR A 99 7.90 -5.87 9.50
N GLY A 100 7.17 -6.82 10.07
CA GLY A 100 7.81 -7.94 10.77
C GLY A 100 6.92 -8.66 11.76
N ASN A 101 7.55 -9.40 12.66
CA ASN A 101 6.89 -10.09 13.77
C ASN A 101 7.37 -9.49 15.09
N PHE A 102 6.46 -8.90 15.84
CA PHE A 102 6.74 -8.17 17.07
C PHE A 102 5.94 -8.75 18.24
N ALA A 103 6.42 -8.48 19.45
CA ALA A 103 5.63 -8.74 20.64
C ALA A 103 4.33 -7.92 20.60
N HIS A 104 3.20 -8.60 20.74
CA HIS A 104 1.92 -7.92 20.92
C HIS A 104 1.72 -7.64 22.41
N ALA A 105 1.28 -6.43 22.75
CA ALA A 105 1.08 -6.06 24.14
C ALA A 105 0.04 -6.98 24.80
N GLY A 106 0.41 -7.57 25.94
CA GLY A 106 -0.46 -8.52 26.65
C GLY A 106 -0.45 -9.95 26.11
N ASP A 107 0.38 -10.28 25.11
CA ASP A 107 0.51 -11.65 24.59
C ASP A 107 1.89 -12.26 24.91
N PRO A 108 1.98 -13.11 25.97
CA PRO A 108 3.22 -13.79 26.33
C PRO A 108 3.64 -14.88 25.33
N ALA A 109 2.73 -15.32 24.45
CA ALA A 109 3.03 -16.30 23.40
C ALA A 109 3.56 -15.65 22.11
N SER A 110 3.86 -14.34 22.14
CA SER A 110 4.27 -13.61 20.95
C SER A 110 5.56 -14.15 20.32
N CYS A 111 5.50 -14.35 19.01
CA CYS A 111 6.60 -14.88 18.21
C CYS A 111 7.40 -13.71 17.62
N SER A 112 8.04 -12.95 18.50
CA SER A 112 8.88 -11.82 18.08
C SER A 112 10.06 -12.32 17.25
N GLY A 113 10.25 -11.73 16.07
CA GLY A 113 11.38 -11.96 15.18
C GLY A 113 12.02 -10.67 14.68
N GLY A 114 11.58 -9.52 15.22
CA GLY A 114 11.96 -8.21 14.74
C GLY A 114 11.22 -7.81 13.46
N GLY A 115 11.68 -6.71 12.89
CA GLY A 115 11.17 -6.19 11.63
C GLY A 115 12.11 -5.17 11.06
N TYR A 116 11.70 -4.60 9.93
CA TYR A 116 12.48 -3.69 9.11
C TYR A 116 11.62 -2.55 8.57
N THR A 117 12.25 -1.49 8.05
CA THR A 117 11.57 -0.40 7.35
C THR A 117 11.58 -0.64 5.85
N SER A 118 10.53 -0.24 5.14
CA SER A 118 10.48 -0.40 3.69
C SER A 118 9.72 0.69 2.96
N ILE A 119 10.00 0.81 1.66
CA ILE A 119 9.19 1.56 0.71
C ILE A 119 8.47 0.56 -0.18
N ALA A 120 7.16 0.73 -0.30
CA ALA A 120 6.36 0.07 -1.31
C ALA A 120 6.09 1.02 -2.47
N ALA A 121 6.08 0.51 -3.70
CA ALA A 121 5.66 1.26 -4.86
C ALA A 121 4.69 0.46 -5.74
N ARG A 122 3.88 1.21 -6.49
CA ARG A 122 2.90 0.68 -7.42
C ARG A 122 3.45 0.72 -8.85
N TRP A 123 3.67 -0.46 -9.43
CA TRP A 123 4.04 -0.63 -10.84
C TRP A 123 3.07 -1.57 -11.54
N ASN A 124 2.68 -1.21 -12.76
CA ASN A 124 1.71 -1.97 -13.57
C ASN A 124 0.44 -2.29 -12.76
N GLY A 125 -0.05 -1.30 -12.00
CA GLY A 125 -1.24 -1.40 -11.18
C GLY A 125 -1.08 -2.20 -9.86
N ARG A 126 0.06 -2.85 -9.63
CA ARG A 126 0.32 -3.70 -8.45
C ARG A 126 1.32 -3.06 -7.50
N TRP A 127 1.02 -3.17 -6.21
CA TRP A 127 1.92 -2.74 -5.14
C TRP A 127 2.94 -3.83 -4.85
N ARG A 128 4.21 -3.44 -4.70
CA ARG A 128 5.32 -4.31 -4.28
C ARG A 128 6.27 -3.55 -3.37
N GLU A 129 6.98 -4.27 -2.53
CA GLU A 129 8.12 -3.72 -1.77
C GLU A 129 9.30 -3.52 -2.72
N VAL A 130 10.03 -2.42 -2.56
CA VAL A 130 11.00 -1.93 -3.55
C VAL A 130 12.33 -1.55 -2.91
N ILE A 131 12.28 -1.04 -1.69
CA ILE A 131 13.44 -0.82 -0.82
C ILE A 131 13.07 -1.40 0.53
N ALA A 132 13.97 -2.16 1.15
CA ALA A 132 13.78 -2.76 2.46
C ALA A 132 15.12 -2.79 3.20
N GLY A 133 15.12 -2.48 4.50
CA GLY A 133 16.34 -2.50 5.31
C GLY A 133 16.10 -2.20 6.79
N GLN A 134 17.13 -2.46 7.59
CA GLN A 134 17.12 -2.16 9.03
C GLN A 134 17.52 -0.71 9.35
N GLU A 135 18.17 -0.05 8.40
CA GLU A 135 18.74 1.29 8.56
C GLU A 135 17.93 2.32 7.75
N ALA A 136 18.31 3.60 7.84
CA ALA A 136 17.72 4.60 6.95
C ALA A 136 18.11 4.31 5.50
N PHE A 137 17.27 4.77 4.57
CA PHE A 137 17.43 4.45 3.15
C PHE A 137 18.66 5.12 2.54
N GLN A 138 19.29 4.42 1.59
CA GLN A 138 20.35 4.97 0.76
C GLN A 138 19.76 5.93 -0.28
N CYS A 139 20.41 7.07 -0.50
CA CYS A 139 19.98 8.06 -1.48
C CYS A 139 19.98 7.49 -2.90
N ALA A 140 20.93 6.58 -3.20
CA ALA A 140 21.00 5.90 -4.49
C ALA A 140 19.73 5.06 -4.76
N ASP A 141 19.25 4.28 -3.79
CA ASP A 141 18.04 3.48 -3.91
C ASP A 141 16.79 4.35 -4.07
N LEU A 142 16.67 5.40 -3.27
CA LEU A 142 15.54 6.34 -3.36
C LEU A 142 15.47 7.01 -4.74
N ARG A 143 16.63 7.41 -5.30
CA ARG A 143 16.71 7.96 -6.66
C ARG A 143 16.40 6.90 -7.72
N HIS A 144 16.96 5.70 -7.60
CA HIS A 144 16.75 4.60 -8.55
C HIS A 144 15.26 4.30 -8.72
N PHE A 145 14.49 4.30 -7.61
CA PHE A 145 13.05 4.07 -7.64
C PHE A 145 12.21 5.34 -7.74
N ALA A 146 12.83 6.51 -7.96
CA ALA A 146 12.19 7.82 -8.05
C ALA A 146 11.22 8.12 -6.88
N VAL A 147 11.60 7.72 -5.66
CA VAL A 147 10.77 7.92 -4.46
C VAL A 147 10.70 9.42 -4.15
N PRO A 148 9.52 10.02 -4.02
CA PRO A 148 9.41 11.45 -3.72
C PRO A 148 9.80 11.75 -2.26
N VAL A 149 10.31 12.95 -1.99
CA VAL A 149 10.66 13.43 -0.62
C VAL A 149 9.47 13.32 0.33
N THR A 150 8.24 13.45 -0.18
CA THR A 150 7.02 13.32 0.61
C THR A 150 6.88 11.94 1.27
N VAL A 151 7.52 10.91 0.71
CA VAL A 151 7.50 9.51 1.17
C VAL A 151 8.83 9.09 1.77
N ALA A 152 9.97 9.48 1.17
CA ALA A 152 11.31 9.02 1.55
C ALA A 152 11.82 9.51 2.91
N ASP A 153 11.17 10.52 3.51
CA ASP A 153 11.74 11.43 4.52
C ASP A 153 12.66 12.50 3.91
N ARG A 154 13.13 13.46 4.72
CA ARG A 154 14.00 14.57 4.29
C ARG A 154 15.46 14.15 4.09
N TYR A 155 15.90 13.07 4.73
CA TYR A 155 17.29 12.65 4.79
C TYR A 155 17.48 11.20 4.32
N CYS A 156 18.67 10.92 3.78
CA CYS A 156 19.11 9.59 3.36
C CYS A 156 20.63 9.48 3.53
N TYR A 157 21.15 8.25 3.50
CA TYR A 157 22.59 8.03 3.50
C TYR A 157 23.15 8.09 2.08
N ASP A 158 24.27 8.79 1.88
CA ASP A 158 24.98 8.76 0.60
C ASP A 158 25.93 7.55 0.51
N GLU A 159 26.66 7.45 -0.61
CA GLU A 159 27.57 6.33 -0.89
C GLU A 159 28.75 6.24 0.10
N SER A 160 29.04 7.32 0.84
CA SER A 160 30.05 7.34 1.89
C SER A 160 29.50 6.95 3.27
N GLY A 161 28.18 6.76 3.39
CA GLY A 161 27.50 6.47 4.66
C GLY A 161 27.15 7.73 5.47
N GLU A 162 27.27 8.92 4.89
CA GLU A 162 26.93 10.18 5.55
C GLU A 162 25.45 10.53 5.40
N LEU A 163 24.83 11.06 6.46
CA LEU A 163 23.43 11.47 6.44
C LEU A 163 23.29 12.83 5.74
N VAL A 164 22.67 12.84 4.57
CA VAL A 164 22.54 14.05 3.73
C VAL A 164 21.07 14.37 3.44
N VAL A 165 20.80 15.61 3.00
CA VAL A 165 19.47 16.00 2.53
C VAL A 165 19.15 15.25 1.23
N TYR A 166 18.06 14.50 1.23
CA TYR A 166 17.60 13.77 0.06
C TYR A 166 17.12 14.74 -1.03
N ARG A 167 17.72 14.62 -2.22
CA ARG A 167 17.31 15.31 -3.44
C ARG A 167 16.92 14.26 -4.49
N PRO A 168 15.64 14.18 -4.89
CA PRO A 168 15.21 13.32 -5.99
C PRO A 168 15.96 13.68 -7.28
N ALA A 169 16.11 12.71 -8.18
CA ALA A 169 16.51 13.03 -9.54
C ALA A 169 15.44 13.94 -10.16
N GLY A 170 15.89 15.06 -10.73
CA GLY A 170 15.03 16.03 -11.43
C GLY A 170 14.47 15.48 -12.73
#